data_AF-A0A2A4XPS9-F1
#
_entry.id   AF-A0A2A4XPS9-F1
#
_cell.length_a   1.000
_cell.length_b   1.000
_cell.length_c   1.000
_cell.angle_alpha   90.00
_cell.angle_beta   90.00
_cell.angle_gamma   90.00
#
_symmetry.space_group_name_H-M   'P 1'
#
loop_
_entity.id
_entity.type
_entity.pdbx_description
1 polymer ?
#
loop_
_entity_poly.entity_id
_entity_poly.type
_entity_poly.pdbx_seq_one_letter_code
_entity_poly.pdbx_strand_id
1 'polypeptide(L)'
;MEGIMKLLVKIILSATLAVSFVPKGFAASQIIHVDEVIKSLSRIKAPAKKRYPKEKKVKKVYGATKENVSFSTQYKPGTLIIKTSERKIYLVGEWGRAIRYGIAVGSTAGRQWKGKSYISRKRPNPTWIPTASILRENPKMPRVYKPGPRNPLGMRAMNLGGTPTLRIHGTNAPWSIGKAASHGCYRMRNVDVIDLYNRVEVGTQVIIEA
;
A
#
# COMPACT_ATOMS: atom_id res chain seq x y z
N MET A 1 -13.37 1.41 30.72
CA MET A 1 -13.25 2.30 31.90
C MET A 1 -13.44 1.52 33.20
N GLU A 2 -14.33 0.53 33.27
CA GLU A 2 -14.46 -0.37 34.44
C GLU A 2 -13.20 -1.19 34.75
N GLY A 3 -12.42 -1.60 33.73
CA GLY A 3 -11.23 -2.44 33.94
C GLY A 3 -10.08 -1.76 34.70
N ILE A 4 -9.84 -0.47 34.44
CA ILE A 4 -8.70 0.27 35.04
C ILE A 4 -8.99 0.60 36.51
N MET A 5 -10.24 0.93 36.84
CA MET A 5 -10.64 1.24 38.21
C MET A 5 -10.68 -0.01 39.10
N LYS A 6 -11.10 -1.17 38.55
CA LYS A 6 -11.01 -2.47 39.23
C LYS A 6 -9.56 -2.90 39.49
N LEU A 7 -8.62 -2.54 38.61
CA LEU A 7 -7.19 -2.83 38.76
C LEU A 7 -6.54 -1.96 39.84
N LEU A 8 -6.84 -0.66 39.88
CA LEU A 8 -6.32 0.25 40.91
C LEU A 8 -6.85 -0.09 42.31
N VAL A 9 -8.14 -0.45 42.42
CA VAL A 9 -8.72 -0.91 43.69
C VAL A 9 -8.08 -2.24 44.14
N LYS A 10 -7.80 -3.18 43.22
CA LYS A 10 -7.06 -4.42 43.55
C LYS A 10 -5.64 -4.15 44.05
N ILE A 11 -4.92 -3.20 43.46
CA ILE A 11 -3.55 -2.85 43.87
C ILE A 11 -3.53 -2.24 45.27
N ILE A 12 -4.47 -1.34 45.57
CA ILE A 12 -4.59 -0.71 46.89
C ILE A 12 -5.03 -1.74 47.94
N LEU A 13 -5.98 -2.63 47.61
CA LEU A 13 -6.44 -3.67 48.54
C LEU A 13 -5.39 -4.79 48.77
N SER A 14 -4.52 -5.05 47.79
CA SER A 14 -3.40 -5.99 47.96
C SER A 14 -2.27 -5.44 48.84
N ALA A 15 -2.11 -4.12 48.89
CA ALA A 15 -1.13 -3.47 49.76
C ALA A 15 -1.54 -3.52 51.26
N THR A 16 -2.82 -3.70 51.56
CA THR A 16 -3.32 -3.87 52.93
C THR A 16 -3.13 -5.28 53.51
N LEU A 17 -2.83 -6.29 52.70
CA LEU A 17 -2.64 -7.68 53.17
C LEU A 17 -1.18 -8.03 53.51
N ALA A 18 -0.23 -7.12 53.27
CA ALA A 18 1.18 -7.30 53.55
C ALA A 18 1.66 -6.40 54.70
N VAL A 19 1.03 -6.52 55.87
CA VAL A 19 1.56 -5.95 57.12
C VAL A 19 1.56 -7.02 58.20
N SER A 20 2.45 -8.01 58.06
CA SER A 20 2.76 -8.98 59.13
C SER A 20 4.25 -9.06 59.45
N PHE A 21 5.02 -8.02 59.09
CA PHE A 21 6.39 -7.86 59.54
C PHE A 21 6.65 -6.43 59.99
N VAL A 22 6.23 -6.12 61.22
CA VAL A 22 6.63 -4.89 61.94
C VAL A 22 7.81 -5.25 62.84
N PRO A 23 9.04 -4.77 62.58
CA PRO A 23 10.16 -5.00 63.47
C PRO A 23 9.96 -4.31 64.82
N LYS A 24 10.33 -4.99 65.92
CA LYS A 24 10.27 -4.43 67.27
C LYS A 24 11.16 -3.18 67.37
N GLY A 25 10.56 -2.03 67.64
CA GLY A 25 11.26 -0.75 67.80
C GLY A 25 10.67 0.41 66.96
N PHE A 26 9.70 0.16 66.08
CA PHE A 26 9.04 1.23 65.34
C PHE A 26 7.96 1.90 66.19
N ALA A 27 8.07 3.22 66.37
CA ALA A 27 7.07 4.03 67.06
C ALA A 27 5.73 3.97 66.33
N ALA A 28 4.64 3.72 67.07
CA ALA A 28 3.28 3.61 66.53
C ALA A 28 2.74 4.90 65.88
N SER A 29 3.50 6.00 65.88
CA SER A 29 3.10 7.30 65.33
C SER A 29 3.33 7.47 63.82
N GLN A 30 3.89 6.48 63.12
CA GLN A 30 4.11 6.53 61.67
C GLN A 30 3.11 5.67 60.86
N ILE A 31 1.98 5.30 61.45
CA ILE A 31 0.88 4.68 60.71
C ILE A 31 0.20 5.78 59.88
N ILE A 32 0.45 5.74 58.56
CA ILE A 32 -0.30 6.53 57.59
C ILE A 32 -1.79 6.20 57.82
N HIS A 33 -2.57 7.20 58.25
CA HIS A 33 -4.01 7.05 58.41
C HIS A 33 -4.62 6.84 57.02
N VAL A 34 -4.87 5.57 56.68
CA VAL A 34 -5.44 5.14 55.40
C VAL A 34 -6.75 5.89 55.10
N ASP A 35 -7.50 6.24 56.14
CA ASP A 35 -8.74 7.02 56.06
C ASP A 35 -8.52 8.42 55.45
N GLU A 36 -7.38 9.05 55.71
CA GLU A 36 -7.07 10.38 55.20
C GLU A 36 -6.71 10.33 53.70
N VAL A 37 -6.01 9.28 53.28
CA VAL A 37 -5.71 8.98 51.88
C VAL A 37 -6.99 8.66 51.10
N ILE A 38 -7.89 7.86 51.66
CA ILE A 38 -9.19 7.54 51.03
C ILE A 38 -10.06 8.80 50.91
N LYS A 39 -10.08 9.66 51.93
CA LYS A 39 -10.85 10.92 51.92
C LYS A 39 -10.28 11.95 50.94
N SER A 40 -8.99 11.89 50.64
CA SER A 40 -8.33 12.69 49.60
C SER A 40 -8.68 12.20 48.19
N LEU A 41 -8.61 10.88 47.96
CA LEU A 41 -8.90 10.27 46.67
C LEU A 41 -10.36 10.43 46.25
N SER A 42 -11.31 10.42 47.20
CA SER A 42 -12.74 10.61 46.91
C SER A 42 -13.10 12.01 46.42
N ARG A 43 -12.23 13.01 46.63
CA ARG A 43 -12.42 14.40 46.13
C ARG A 43 -11.94 14.60 44.69
N ILE A 44 -11.22 13.64 44.13
CA ILE A 44 -10.74 13.72 42.74
C ILE A 44 -11.91 13.42 41.80
N LYS A 45 -12.51 14.48 41.25
CA LYS A 45 -13.52 14.33 40.19
C LYS A 45 -12.89 13.63 38.99
N ALA A 46 -13.44 12.49 38.59
CA ALA A 46 -13.04 11.81 37.38
C ALA A 46 -13.16 12.78 36.19
N PRO A 47 -12.13 12.87 35.32
CA PRO A 47 -12.21 13.74 34.16
C PRO A 47 -13.41 13.36 33.30
N ALA A 48 -14.15 14.37 32.83
CA ALA A 48 -15.29 14.16 31.94
C ALA A 48 -14.87 13.24 30.77
N LYS A 49 -15.68 12.22 30.47
CA LYS A 49 -15.43 11.29 29.35
C LYS A 49 -15.25 12.09 28.06
N LYS A 50 -14.01 12.32 27.63
CA LYS A 50 -13.72 12.87 26.30
C LYS A 50 -14.32 11.92 25.27
N ARG A 51 -15.31 12.41 24.52
CA ARG A 51 -15.95 11.67 23.44
C ARG A 51 -14.94 11.64 22.28
N TYR A 52 -14.17 10.58 22.18
CA TYR A 52 -13.26 10.39 21.04
C TYR A 52 -14.11 10.26 19.76
N PRO A 53 -13.76 10.99 18.68
CA PRO A 53 -14.49 10.87 17.43
C PRO A 53 -14.45 9.42 16.95
N LYS A 54 -15.60 8.92 16.46
CA LYS A 54 -15.71 7.57 15.89
C LYS A 54 -14.60 7.39 14.84
N GLU A 55 -13.87 6.28 14.93
CA GLU A 55 -12.79 5.91 14.03
C GLU A 55 -13.24 6.06 12.57
N LYS A 56 -12.65 7.02 11.84
CA LYS A 56 -12.90 7.17 10.40
C LYS A 56 -12.35 5.90 9.74
N LYS A 57 -13.14 5.21 8.91
CA LYS A 57 -12.67 4.07 8.11
C LYS A 57 -11.38 4.45 7.38
N VAL A 58 -10.25 3.95 7.85
CA VAL A 58 -8.94 4.21 7.25
C VAL A 58 -8.97 3.63 5.83
N LYS A 59 -8.71 4.46 4.82
CA LYS A 59 -8.60 3.96 3.44
C LYS A 59 -7.46 2.93 3.40
N LYS A 60 -7.76 1.72 2.91
CA LYS A 60 -6.76 0.66 2.76
C LYS A 60 -5.57 1.18 1.96
N VAL A 61 -4.39 1.19 2.58
CA VAL A 61 -3.14 1.59 1.93
C VAL A 61 -2.61 0.39 1.14
N TYR A 62 -2.40 0.58 -0.16
CA TYR A 62 -1.85 -0.45 -1.04
C TYR A 62 -0.35 -0.20 -1.21
N GLY A 63 0.49 -1.02 -0.56
CA GLY A 63 1.96 -0.91 -0.61
C GLY A 63 2.57 -1.36 -1.95
N ALA A 64 3.89 -1.51 -2.01
CA ALA A 64 4.56 -2.04 -3.20
C ALA A 64 4.19 -3.52 -3.46
N THR A 65 4.37 -3.96 -4.71
CA THR A 65 4.35 -5.39 -5.09
C THR A 65 5.71 -5.89 -5.55
N LYS A 66 6.72 -5.01 -5.50
CA LYS A 66 8.10 -5.27 -5.87
C LYS A 66 8.73 -6.36 -5.01
N GLU A 67 9.30 -7.36 -5.65
CA GLU A 67 10.03 -8.45 -5.00
C GLU A 67 11.26 -8.85 -5.82
N ASN A 68 12.37 -9.18 -5.16
CA ASN A 68 13.52 -9.81 -5.82
C ASN A 68 13.30 -11.32 -5.87
N VAL A 69 13.45 -11.92 -7.05
CA VAL A 69 13.18 -13.35 -7.26
C VAL A 69 14.32 -14.00 -8.04
N SER A 70 14.52 -15.30 -7.81
CA SER A 70 15.26 -16.14 -8.76
C SER A 70 14.46 -16.19 -10.06
N PHE A 71 15.15 -16.04 -11.19
CA PHE A 71 14.53 -15.89 -12.49
C PHE A 71 15.50 -16.34 -13.58
N SER A 72 15.31 -17.58 -14.04
CA SER A 72 16.05 -18.12 -15.17
C SER A 72 15.40 -17.68 -16.49
N THR A 73 16.19 -17.12 -17.39
CA THR A 73 15.73 -16.68 -18.70
C THR A 73 16.89 -16.61 -19.69
N GLN A 74 16.55 -16.71 -20.99
CA GLN A 74 17.50 -16.52 -22.09
C GLN A 74 17.76 -15.04 -22.42
N TYR A 75 16.96 -14.13 -21.86
CA TYR A 75 17.07 -12.70 -22.16
C TYR A 75 18.14 -12.02 -21.30
N LYS A 76 18.78 -11.00 -21.87
CA LYS A 76 19.87 -10.27 -21.21
C LYS A 76 19.35 -9.42 -20.04
N PRO A 77 20.19 -9.18 -19.01
CA PRO A 77 19.93 -8.17 -17.98
C PRO A 77 19.48 -6.83 -18.57
N GLY A 78 18.55 -6.16 -17.88
CA GLY A 78 17.90 -4.94 -18.36
C GLY A 78 16.67 -5.17 -19.24
N THR A 79 16.42 -6.40 -19.71
CA THR A 79 15.19 -6.72 -20.46
C THR A 79 13.97 -6.72 -19.55
N LEU A 80 12.85 -6.18 -20.03
CA LEU A 80 11.55 -6.35 -19.40
C LEU A 80 10.82 -7.55 -19.98
N ILE A 81 10.29 -8.41 -19.13
CA ILE A 81 9.45 -9.54 -19.52
C ILE A 81 8.08 -9.37 -18.85
N ILE A 82 7.04 -9.27 -19.65
CA ILE A 82 5.66 -9.16 -19.21
C ILE A 82 5.02 -10.53 -19.37
N LYS A 83 4.68 -11.18 -18.25
CA LYS A 83 3.95 -12.45 -18.24
C LYS A 83 2.50 -12.20 -17.88
N THR A 84 1.62 -12.30 -18.88
CA THR A 84 0.22 -11.84 -18.71
C THR A 84 -0.63 -12.78 -17.85
N SER A 85 -0.34 -14.07 -17.89
CA SER A 85 -0.95 -15.17 -17.12
C SER A 85 -0.65 -15.02 -15.64
N GLU A 86 0.61 -14.73 -15.32
CA GLU A 86 1.07 -14.46 -13.97
C GLU A 86 0.64 -13.07 -13.47
N ARG A 87 0.27 -12.17 -14.40
CA ARG A 87 0.01 -10.74 -14.14
C ARG A 87 1.22 -10.10 -13.46
N LYS A 88 2.40 -10.35 -14.03
CA LYS A 88 3.68 -9.84 -13.54
C LYS A 88 4.50 -9.17 -14.65
N ILE A 89 5.31 -8.20 -14.24
CA ILE A 89 6.44 -7.69 -15.02
C ILE A 89 7.71 -8.08 -14.29
N TYR A 90 8.70 -8.57 -15.03
CA TYR A 90 10.03 -8.92 -14.57
C TYR A 90 11.03 -7.97 -15.23
N LEU A 91 11.87 -7.31 -14.44
CA LEU A 91 13.08 -6.65 -14.91
C LEU A 91 14.24 -7.62 -14.68
N VAL A 92 14.79 -8.17 -15.76
CA VAL A 92 15.88 -9.15 -15.70
C VAL A 92 17.12 -8.47 -15.12
N GLY A 93 17.72 -9.11 -14.13
CA GLY A 93 18.99 -8.71 -13.53
C GLY A 93 20.07 -9.76 -13.78
N GLU A 94 21.21 -9.57 -13.14
CA GLU A 94 22.35 -10.47 -13.22
C GLU A 94 22.13 -11.76 -12.40
N TRP A 95 22.97 -12.77 -12.66
CA TRP A 95 23.07 -13.99 -11.84
C TRP A 95 21.75 -14.77 -11.68
N GLY A 96 20.94 -14.80 -12.74
CA GLY A 96 19.65 -15.52 -12.73
C GLY A 96 18.64 -14.92 -11.74
N ARG A 97 18.65 -13.59 -11.58
CA ARG A 97 17.71 -12.85 -10.73
C ARG A 97 16.87 -11.89 -11.55
N ALA A 98 15.71 -11.51 -11.02
CA ALA A 98 14.91 -10.42 -11.55
C ALA A 98 14.21 -9.65 -10.43
N ILE A 99 13.82 -8.41 -10.76
CA ILE A 99 12.84 -7.66 -9.95
C ILE A 99 11.47 -7.91 -10.53
N ARG A 100 10.55 -8.44 -9.72
CA ARG A 100 9.17 -8.75 -10.10
C ARG A 100 8.21 -7.69 -9.57
N TYR A 101 7.24 -7.28 -10.38
CA TYR A 101 6.16 -6.37 -10.02
C TYR A 101 4.80 -6.97 -10.37
N GLY A 102 3.79 -6.72 -9.54
CA GLY A 102 2.40 -7.03 -9.81
C GLY A 102 1.75 -6.05 -10.77
N ILE A 103 0.98 -6.57 -11.73
CA ILE A 103 0.20 -5.75 -12.67
C ILE A 103 -1.28 -6.12 -12.70
N ALA A 104 -2.10 -5.21 -13.20
CA ALA A 104 -3.40 -5.54 -13.79
C ALA A 104 -3.25 -5.58 -15.32
N VAL A 105 -3.92 -6.55 -15.94
CA VAL A 105 -3.91 -6.77 -17.39
C VAL A 105 -5.28 -6.45 -17.99
N GLY A 106 -5.38 -6.52 -19.32
CA GLY A 106 -6.66 -6.36 -20.03
C GLY A 106 -7.73 -7.31 -19.51
N SER A 107 -8.99 -6.90 -19.47
CA SER A 107 -10.13 -7.78 -19.12
C SER A 107 -10.25 -8.98 -20.07
N THR A 108 -9.82 -8.82 -21.32
CA THR A 108 -9.63 -9.90 -22.30
C THR A 108 -8.27 -10.61 -22.13
N ALA A 109 -7.87 -10.89 -20.89
CA ALA A 109 -6.67 -11.64 -20.57
C ALA A 109 -6.67 -12.97 -21.36
N GLY A 110 -5.65 -13.18 -22.19
CA GLY A 110 -5.59 -14.29 -23.16
C GLY A 110 -5.64 -13.88 -24.64
N ARG A 111 -6.14 -12.68 -24.97
CA ARG A 111 -6.07 -12.07 -26.32
C ARG A 111 -5.09 -10.89 -26.40
N GLN A 112 -4.27 -10.69 -25.36
CA GLN A 112 -3.23 -9.67 -25.41
C GLN A 112 -2.15 -10.10 -26.41
N TRP A 113 -1.71 -9.13 -27.21
CA TRP A 113 -0.62 -9.30 -28.16
C TRP A 113 0.63 -9.82 -27.44
N LYS A 114 1.32 -10.78 -28.06
CA LYS A 114 2.57 -11.38 -27.58
C LYS A 114 3.67 -11.07 -28.58
N GLY A 115 4.91 -10.99 -28.10
CA GLY A 115 6.07 -10.77 -28.96
C GLY A 115 7.06 -9.75 -28.39
N LYS A 116 7.92 -9.23 -29.29
CA LYS A 116 9.01 -8.31 -28.97
C LYS A 116 8.58 -6.85 -29.19
N SER A 117 8.78 -6.03 -28.18
CA SER A 117 8.53 -4.60 -28.16
C SER A 117 9.71 -3.89 -27.47
N TYR A 118 9.56 -2.60 -27.23
CA TYR A 118 10.54 -1.79 -26.51
C TYR A 118 9.85 -0.57 -25.88
N ILE A 119 10.49 0.06 -24.90
CA ILE A 119 10.02 1.31 -24.34
C ILE A 119 10.24 2.44 -25.36
N SER A 120 9.19 2.89 -26.04
CA SER A 120 9.31 3.92 -27.08
C SER A 120 9.26 5.34 -26.52
N ARG A 121 8.61 5.53 -25.37
CA ARG A 121 8.50 6.84 -24.73
C ARG A 121 8.25 6.71 -23.24
N LYS A 122 8.85 7.61 -22.46
CA LYS A 122 8.63 7.76 -21.02
C LYS A 122 7.94 9.10 -20.72
N ARG A 123 6.94 9.10 -19.85
CA ARG A 123 6.23 10.32 -19.41
C ARG A 123 6.11 10.38 -17.88
N PRO A 124 6.72 11.39 -17.23
CA PRO A 124 6.41 11.70 -15.84
C PRO A 124 5.06 12.42 -15.78
N ASN A 125 4.27 12.15 -14.74
CA ASN A 125 2.99 12.82 -14.46
C ASN A 125 2.15 12.99 -15.74
N PRO A 126 1.75 11.89 -16.40
CA PRO A 126 1.19 11.95 -17.74
C PRO A 126 -0.21 12.58 -17.74
N THR A 127 -0.49 13.42 -18.74
CA THR A 127 -1.89 13.71 -19.13
C THR A 127 -2.49 12.48 -19.82
N TRP A 128 -3.74 12.16 -19.50
CA TRP A 128 -4.51 11.11 -20.17
C TRP A 128 -5.64 11.71 -21.01
N ILE A 129 -5.77 11.18 -22.22
CA ILE A 129 -6.87 11.48 -23.14
C ILE A 129 -7.54 10.13 -23.42
N PRO A 130 -8.83 9.96 -23.08
CA PRO A 130 -9.55 8.73 -23.39
C PRO A 130 -9.59 8.48 -24.90
N THR A 131 -9.57 7.21 -25.30
CA THR A 131 -9.76 6.86 -26.71
C THR A 131 -11.23 7.05 -27.11
N ALA A 132 -11.48 7.14 -28.42
CA ALA A 132 -12.85 7.26 -28.94
C ALA A 132 -13.76 6.12 -28.45
N SER A 133 -13.25 4.90 -28.30
CA SER A 133 -14.03 3.77 -27.75
C SER A 133 -14.48 4.02 -26.31
N ILE A 134 -13.57 4.48 -25.46
CA ILE A 134 -13.87 4.79 -24.05
C ILE A 134 -14.88 5.94 -23.96
N LEU A 135 -14.78 6.96 -24.82
CA LEU A 135 -15.75 8.05 -24.88
C LEU A 135 -17.13 7.58 -25.38
N ARG A 136 -17.21 6.57 -26.26
CA ARG A 136 -18.51 6.00 -26.67
C ARG A 136 -19.18 5.25 -25.52
N GLU A 137 -18.41 4.52 -24.72
CA GLU A 137 -18.93 3.79 -23.55
C GLU A 137 -19.35 4.73 -22.42
N ASN A 138 -18.65 5.86 -22.25
CA ASN A 138 -19.00 6.89 -21.27
C ASN A 138 -18.89 8.30 -21.85
N PRO A 139 -19.91 8.78 -22.58
CA PRO A 139 -19.87 10.09 -23.26
C PRO A 139 -19.76 11.30 -22.32
N LYS A 140 -20.16 11.14 -21.06
CA LYS A 140 -20.17 12.22 -20.06
C LYS A 140 -18.82 12.40 -19.36
N MET A 141 -17.83 11.53 -19.62
CA MET A 141 -16.54 11.64 -18.97
C MET A 141 -15.69 12.81 -19.52
N PRO A 142 -14.80 13.41 -18.70
CA PRO A 142 -13.83 14.38 -19.18
C PRO A 142 -13.00 13.87 -20.36
N ARG A 143 -12.82 14.72 -21.38
CA ARG A 143 -11.98 14.42 -22.55
C ARG A 143 -10.48 14.48 -22.24
N VAL A 144 -10.11 15.11 -21.12
CA VAL A 144 -8.73 15.24 -20.67
C VAL A 144 -8.68 15.07 -19.16
N TYR A 145 -7.78 14.22 -18.71
CA TYR A 145 -7.40 14.10 -17.30
C TYR A 145 -5.97 14.63 -17.15
N LYS A 146 -5.85 15.77 -16.48
CA LYS A 146 -4.55 16.34 -16.09
C LYS A 146 -3.88 15.43 -15.04
N PRO A 147 -2.58 15.63 -14.76
CA PRO A 147 -1.90 14.85 -13.73
C PRO A 147 -2.58 15.04 -12.37
N GLY A 148 -2.74 13.95 -11.61
CA GLY A 148 -3.34 13.99 -10.28
C GLY A 148 -4.11 12.72 -9.90
N PRO A 149 -4.74 12.69 -8.71
CA PRO A 149 -5.35 11.48 -8.14
C PRO A 149 -6.47 10.86 -8.97
N ARG A 150 -7.13 11.63 -9.84
CA ARG A 150 -8.21 11.14 -10.73
C ARG A 150 -7.71 10.56 -12.05
N ASN A 151 -6.42 10.71 -12.36
CA ASN A 151 -5.87 10.28 -13.63
C ASN A 151 -5.61 8.77 -13.65
N PRO A 152 -6.22 8.01 -14.59
CA PRO A 152 -6.07 6.55 -14.63
C PRO A 152 -4.69 6.08 -15.11
N LEU A 153 -3.87 6.95 -15.70
CA LEU A 153 -2.46 6.64 -15.98
C LEU A 153 -1.56 6.73 -14.74
N GLY A 154 -2.06 7.27 -13.62
CA GLY A 154 -1.30 7.42 -12.40
C GLY A 154 -0.10 8.35 -12.57
N MET A 155 1.00 8.02 -11.88
CA MET A 155 2.16 8.93 -11.77
C MET A 155 3.18 8.80 -12.90
N ARG A 156 3.26 7.66 -13.59
CA ARG A 156 4.19 7.42 -14.70
C ARG A 156 3.51 6.62 -15.80
N ALA A 157 3.92 6.87 -17.04
CA ALA A 157 3.54 6.04 -18.18
C ALA A 157 4.74 5.80 -19.10
N MET A 158 4.84 4.59 -19.61
CA MET A 158 5.82 4.14 -20.58
C MET A 158 5.09 3.51 -21.76
N ASN A 159 5.30 4.03 -22.97
CA ASN A 159 4.67 3.50 -24.17
C ASN A 159 5.49 2.33 -24.73
N LEU A 160 4.79 1.36 -25.31
CA LEU A 160 5.40 0.20 -25.96
C LEU A 160 5.44 0.41 -27.49
N GLY A 161 6.65 0.36 -28.06
CA GLY A 161 6.89 0.47 -29.49
C GLY A 161 6.31 -0.70 -30.29
N GLY A 162 6.00 -0.48 -31.56
CA GLY A 162 5.32 -1.47 -32.41
C GLY A 162 3.84 -1.67 -32.08
N THR A 163 3.30 -0.95 -31.09
CA THR A 163 1.88 -0.95 -30.76
C THR A 163 1.38 0.49 -30.58
N PRO A 164 0.23 0.89 -31.16
CA PRO A 164 -0.23 2.27 -31.07
C PRO A 164 -0.80 2.62 -29.68
N THR A 165 -1.20 1.63 -28.89
CA THR A 165 -2.03 1.86 -27.69
C THR A 165 -1.51 1.24 -26.39
N LEU A 166 -0.59 0.27 -26.42
CA LEU A 166 -0.14 -0.41 -25.20
C LEU A 166 0.89 0.41 -24.43
N ARG A 167 0.71 0.38 -23.11
CA ARG A 167 1.51 1.14 -22.15
C ARG A 167 1.67 0.36 -20.86
N ILE A 168 2.81 0.55 -20.21
CA ILE A 168 3.01 0.26 -18.79
C ILE A 168 2.76 1.57 -18.04
N HIS A 169 1.84 1.60 -17.09
CA HIS A 169 1.51 2.84 -16.39
C HIS A 169 1.03 2.62 -14.95
N GLY A 170 0.99 3.70 -14.16
CA GLY A 170 0.44 3.70 -12.81
C GLY A 170 -1.07 3.56 -12.78
N THR A 171 -1.72 3.80 -11.64
CA THR A 171 -3.19 3.78 -11.60
C THR A 171 -3.75 4.61 -10.45
N ASN A 172 -4.97 5.12 -10.63
CA ASN A 172 -5.81 5.66 -9.55
C ASN A 172 -6.67 4.58 -8.87
N ALA A 173 -6.63 3.32 -9.33
CA ALA A 173 -7.39 2.20 -8.81
C ALA A 173 -6.45 1.06 -8.34
N PRO A 174 -5.66 1.25 -7.26
CA PRO A 174 -4.63 0.28 -6.84
C PRO A 174 -5.18 -1.10 -6.42
N TRP A 175 -6.47 -1.18 -6.09
CA TRP A 175 -7.18 -2.44 -5.82
C TRP A 175 -7.41 -3.31 -7.06
N SER A 176 -7.15 -2.79 -8.26
CA SER A 176 -7.24 -3.53 -9.53
C SER A 176 -6.01 -4.39 -9.81
N ILE A 177 -4.88 -4.14 -9.13
CA ILE A 177 -3.63 -4.86 -9.36
C ILE A 177 -3.79 -6.33 -8.98
N GLY A 178 -3.33 -7.21 -9.87
CA GLY A 178 -3.56 -8.66 -9.79
C GLY A 178 -4.87 -9.12 -10.45
N LYS A 179 -5.62 -8.26 -11.17
CA LYS A 179 -6.88 -8.59 -11.84
C LYS A 179 -6.84 -8.31 -13.35
N ALA A 180 -7.77 -8.91 -14.10
CA ALA A 180 -8.03 -8.59 -15.50
C ALA A 180 -9.05 -7.44 -15.58
N ALA A 181 -8.59 -6.20 -15.63
CA ALA A 181 -9.43 -5.02 -15.38
C ALA A 181 -9.10 -3.81 -16.27
N SER A 182 -8.19 -3.94 -17.23
CA SER A 182 -7.78 -2.84 -18.11
C SER A 182 -8.35 -2.98 -19.53
N HIS A 183 -8.24 -1.91 -20.32
CA HIS A 183 -8.54 -1.91 -21.76
C HIS A 183 -7.30 -2.33 -22.59
N GLY A 184 -6.48 -3.24 -22.07
CA GLY A 184 -5.30 -3.79 -22.75
C GLY A 184 -3.95 -3.34 -22.21
N CYS A 185 -3.84 -2.18 -21.54
CA CYS A 185 -2.59 -1.71 -20.94
C CYS A 185 -2.18 -2.50 -19.68
N TYR A 186 -0.91 -2.37 -19.27
CA TYR A 186 -0.36 -2.97 -18.05
C TYR A 186 -0.35 -1.94 -16.92
N ARG A 187 -1.27 -2.09 -15.95
CA ARG A 187 -1.38 -1.16 -14.81
C ARG A 187 -0.52 -1.64 -13.66
N MET A 188 0.17 -0.73 -13.00
CA MET A 188 0.99 -0.95 -11.82
C MET A 188 0.50 -0.05 -10.68
N ARG A 189 0.84 -0.40 -9.44
CA ARG A 189 0.72 0.56 -8.33
C ARG A 189 1.66 1.74 -8.59
N ASN A 190 1.31 2.93 -8.12
CA ASN A 190 2.12 4.13 -8.40
C ASN A 190 3.55 4.01 -7.85
N VAL A 191 3.73 3.39 -6.68
CA VAL A 191 5.06 3.13 -6.10
C VAL A 191 5.91 2.22 -7.00
N ASP A 192 5.30 1.18 -7.57
CA ASP A 192 5.98 0.19 -8.41
C ASP A 192 6.33 0.77 -9.79
N VAL A 193 5.41 1.53 -10.41
CA VAL A 193 5.70 2.15 -11.72
C VAL A 193 6.76 3.23 -11.62
N ILE A 194 6.85 3.95 -10.50
CA ILE A 194 7.92 4.95 -10.28
C ILE A 194 9.27 4.26 -10.20
N ASP A 195 9.37 3.20 -9.40
CA ASP A 195 10.59 2.41 -9.28
C ASP A 195 11.01 1.84 -10.64
N LEU A 196 10.10 1.16 -11.35
CA LEU A 196 10.40 0.63 -12.68
C LEU A 196 10.79 1.73 -13.69
N TYR A 197 10.06 2.85 -13.71
CA TYR A 197 10.33 3.97 -14.61
C TYR A 197 11.74 4.54 -14.42
N ASN A 198 12.27 4.53 -13.20
CA ASN A 198 13.61 5.04 -12.92
C ASN A 198 14.73 4.04 -13.29
N ARG A 199 14.39 2.76 -13.51
CA ARG A 199 15.38 1.71 -13.83
C ARG A 199 15.54 1.42 -15.31
N VAL A 200 14.57 1.81 -16.13
CA VAL A 200 14.55 1.49 -17.56
C VAL A 200 14.62 2.74 -18.41
N GLU A 201 15.13 2.62 -19.62
CA GLU A 201 15.34 3.72 -20.54
C GLU A 201 14.43 3.61 -21.77
N VAL A 202 14.35 4.68 -22.55
CA VAL A 202 13.79 4.56 -23.89
C VAL A 202 14.71 3.65 -24.70
N GLY A 203 14.14 2.68 -25.41
CA GLY A 203 14.88 1.62 -26.11
C GLY A 203 15.00 0.32 -25.31
N THR A 204 14.69 0.30 -24.01
CA THR A 204 14.68 -0.95 -23.22
C THR A 204 13.79 -2.00 -23.88
N GLN A 205 14.35 -3.17 -24.16
CA GLN A 205 13.65 -4.29 -24.77
C GLN A 205 12.52 -4.80 -23.85
N VAL A 206 11.37 -5.09 -24.46
CA VAL A 206 10.20 -5.63 -23.78
C VAL A 206 9.77 -6.91 -24.48
N ILE A 207 9.68 -8.00 -23.74
CA ILE A 207 9.16 -9.29 -24.20
C ILE A 207 7.79 -9.50 -23.57
N ILE A 208 6.80 -9.86 -24.36
CA ILE A 208 5.43 -10.09 -23.89
C ILE A 208 5.06 -11.55 -24.13
N GLU A 209 4.81 -12.25 -23.04
CA GLU A 209 4.55 -13.69 -22.97
C GLU A 209 3.18 -13.97 -22.36
N ALA A 210 2.67 -15.17 -22.67
CA ALA A 210 1.38 -15.66 -22.21
C ALA A 210 1.30 -15.66 -20.69
#